data_AF-A0A5K0V1J5-F1
#
_entry.id   AF-A0A5K0V1J5-F1
#
_cell.length_a   1.000
_cell.length_b   1.000
_cell.length_c   1.000
_cell.angle_alpha   90.00
_cell.angle_beta   90.00
_cell.angle_gamma   90.00
#
_symmetry.space_group_name_H-M   'P 1'
#
loop_
_entity.id
_entity.type
_entity.pdbx_description
1 polymer ?
#
loop_
_entity_poly.entity_id
_entity_poly.type
_entity_poly.pdbx_seq_one_letter_code
_entity_poly.pdbx_strand_id
1 'polypeptide(L)'
;AIEQKKLFIVDYHDILLPYVNKVRELSGTTLYGSRALFFHNKLGTLEPVAIELTRPPSSTKPQWKQAFSPGFDATNVWLWRLAKAHFLAHDSGYHQLVSH
;
A
#
# COMPACT_ATOMS: atom_id res chain seq x y z
N ALA A 1 -3.02 14.96 15.13
CA ALA A 1 -1.89 14.08 14.76
C ALA A 1 -0.90 14.79 13.83
N ILE A 2 -1.37 15.44 12.77
CA ILE A 2 -0.53 16.18 11.80
C ILE A 2 0.22 17.34 12.47
N GLU A 3 -0.48 18.22 13.19
CA GLU A 3 0.15 19.34 13.93
C GLU A 3 1.22 18.88 14.93
N GLN A 4 1.02 17.69 15.52
CA GLN A 4 1.96 17.08 16.46
C GLN A 4 3.08 16.27 15.79
N LYS A 5 3.14 16.24 14.44
CA LYS A 5 4.10 15.45 13.66
C LYS A 5 4.12 13.95 14.02
N LYS A 6 2.94 13.39 14.26
CA LYS A 6 2.77 11.97 14.65
C LYS A 6 2.26 11.08 13.51
N LEU A 7 2.10 11.61 12.30
CA LEU A 7 1.64 10.83 11.14
C LEU A 7 2.78 10.75 10.13
N PHE A 8 3.09 9.52 9.72
CA PHE A 8 4.17 9.18 8.81
C PHE A 8 3.62 8.39 7.62
N ILE A 9 4.29 8.47 6.48
CA ILE A 9 3.89 7.79 5.27
C ILE A 9 5.08 7.10 4.62
N VAL A 10 4.86 5.91 4.07
CA VAL A 10 5.71 5.32 3.03
C VAL A 10 4.90 5.32 1.75
N ASP A 11 5.37 6.04 0.74
CA ASP A 11 4.64 6.29 -0.51
C ASP A 11 5.34 5.65 -1.71
N TYR A 12 4.79 4.53 -2.16
CA TYR A 12 5.18 3.87 -3.40
C TYR A 12 4.20 4.15 -4.55
N HIS A 13 3.18 4.97 -4.34
CA HIS A 13 2.12 5.18 -5.32
C HIS A 13 2.69 5.78 -6.59
N ASP A 14 3.29 6.97 -6.53
CA ASP A 14 3.69 7.68 -7.76
C ASP A 14 4.83 6.96 -8.49
N ILE A 15 5.67 6.24 -7.75
CA ILE A 15 6.79 5.45 -8.29
C ILE A 15 6.27 4.20 -9.02
N LEU A 16 5.28 3.50 -8.46
CA LEU A 16 4.80 2.22 -9.02
C LEU A 16 3.62 2.38 -9.98
N LEU A 17 2.78 3.40 -9.83
CA LEU A 17 1.55 3.58 -10.61
C LEU A 17 1.77 3.49 -12.13
N PRO A 18 2.85 4.07 -12.72
CA PRO A 18 3.11 3.97 -14.16
C PRO A 18 3.34 2.54 -14.67
N TYR A 19 3.73 1.61 -13.79
CA TYR A 19 4.04 0.21 -14.13
C TYR A 19 2.86 -0.74 -13.88
N VAL A 20 1.83 -0.31 -13.14
CA VAL A 20 0.74 -1.21 -12.70
C VAL A 20 0.03 -1.89 -13.87
N ASN A 21 -0.36 -1.16 -14.91
CA ASN A 21 -1.05 -1.76 -16.05
C ASN A 21 -0.15 -2.77 -16.78
N LYS A 22 1.11 -2.40 -17.03
CA LYS A 22 2.09 -3.26 -17.71
C LYS A 22 2.34 -4.56 -16.97
N VAL A 23 2.51 -4.51 -15.64
CA VAL A 23 2.70 -5.72 -14.85
C VAL A 23 1.46 -6.59 -14.90
N ARG A 24 0.26 -6.03 -14.74
CA ARG A 24 -1.00 -6.80 -14.73
C ARG A 24 -1.38 -7.44 -16.07
N GLU A 25 -0.72 -7.07 -17.17
CA GLU A 25 -0.83 -7.76 -18.45
C GLU A 25 -0.08 -9.11 -18.45
N LEU A 26 0.90 -9.30 -17.55
CA LEU A 26 1.64 -10.54 -17.40
C LEU A 26 0.80 -11.58 -16.63
N SER A 27 0.71 -12.79 -17.18
CA SER A 27 -0.06 -13.90 -16.60
C SER A 27 0.37 -14.20 -15.16
N GLY A 28 -0.62 -14.32 -14.27
CA GLY A 28 -0.39 -14.70 -12.86
C GLY A 28 0.20 -13.60 -11.98
N THR A 29 0.31 -12.36 -12.47
CA THR A 29 0.90 -11.26 -11.69
C THR A 29 -0.11 -10.19 -11.33
N THR A 30 0.20 -9.40 -10.30
CA THR A 30 -0.57 -8.23 -9.91
C THR A 30 0.34 -7.18 -9.29
N LEU A 31 0.01 -5.90 -9.48
CA LEU A 31 0.70 -4.77 -8.86
C LEU A 31 -0.33 -3.70 -8.49
N TYR A 32 -0.02 -2.89 -7.47
CA TYR A 32 -0.75 -1.68 -7.12
C TYR A 32 0.25 -0.54 -6.85
N GLY A 33 -0.17 0.71 -7.04
CA GLY A 33 0.46 1.84 -6.36
C GLY A 33 0.01 1.83 -4.91
N SER A 34 0.93 1.80 -3.95
CA SER A 34 0.57 1.67 -2.53
C SER A 34 1.08 2.81 -1.66
N ARG A 35 0.29 3.18 -0.66
CA ARG A 35 0.69 4.07 0.44
C ARG A 35 0.40 3.40 1.76
N ALA A 36 1.33 3.46 2.71
CA ALA A 36 1.09 3.03 4.08
C ALA A 36 1.20 4.22 5.04
N LEU A 37 0.17 4.42 5.85
CA LEU A 37 0.14 5.43 6.91
C LEU A 37 0.48 4.79 8.25
N PHE A 38 1.36 5.46 9.00
CA PHE A 38 1.78 5.06 10.33
C PHE A 38 1.53 6.19 11.34
N PHE A 39 1.08 5.83 12.54
CA PHE A 39 0.88 6.74 13.64
C PHE A 39 1.92 6.48 14.74
N HIS A 40 2.61 7.53 15.20
CA HIS A 40 3.49 7.46 16.36
C HIS A 40 2.68 7.53 17.64
N ASN A 41 2.54 6.39 18.31
CA ASN A 41 1.66 6.23 19.46
C ASN A 41 2.31 6.69 20.77
N LYS A 42 1.54 6.66 21.86
CA LYS A 42 2.01 7.08 23.19
C LYS A 42 3.07 6.15 23.79
N LEU A 43 3.20 4.93 23.27
CA LEU A 43 4.21 3.94 23.68
C LEU A 43 5.55 4.14 22.94
N GLY A 44 5.66 5.15 22.07
CA GLY A 44 6.88 5.43 21.32
C GLY A 44 7.09 4.52 20.10
N THR A 45 6.07 3.79 19.65
CA THR A 45 6.16 2.92 18.48
C THR A 45 5.35 3.45 17.30
N LEU A 46 5.74 3.05 16.08
CA LEU A 46 4.96 3.31 14.87
C LEU A 46 3.92 2.21 14.69
N GLU A 47 2.66 2.62 14.63
CA GLU A 47 1.53 1.73 14.41
C GLU A 47 0.98 1.93 12.99
N PRO A 48 0.87 0.88 12.16
CA PRO A 48 0.27 1.00 10.85
C PRO A 48 -1.25 1.20 10.97
N VAL A 49 -1.77 2.31 10.45
CA VAL A 49 -3.19 2.69 10.60
C VAL A 49 -4.01 2.50 9.33
N ALA A 50 -3.37 2.62 8.16
CA ALA A 50 -4.03 2.37 6.88
C ALA A 50 -3.03 2.01 5.78
N ILE A 51 -3.48 1.22 4.81
CA ILE A 51 -2.79 0.96 3.55
C ILE A 51 -3.76 1.24 2.41
N GLU A 52 -3.41 2.17 1.52
CA GLU A 52 -4.10 2.39 0.25
C GLU A 52 -3.47 1.51 -0.82
N LEU A 53 -4.31 0.82 -1.60
CA LEU A 53 -3.91 0.15 -2.85
C LEU A 53 -4.66 0.80 -4.02
N THR A 54 -3.93 1.24 -5.03
CA THR A 54 -4.47 1.90 -6.22
C THR A 54 -4.09 1.16 -7.49
N ARG A 55 -5.09 0.93 -8.34
CA ARG A 55 -4.93 0.52 -9.73
C ARG A 55 -5.31 1.71 -10.62
N PRO A 56 -4.42 2.18 -11.51
CA PRO A 56 -4.74 3.28 -12.42
C PRO A 56 -5.88 2.90 -13.38
N PRO A 57 -6.50 3.87 -14.04
CA PRO A 57 -7.45 3.56 -15.11
C PRO A 57 -6.76 2.80 -16.25
N SER A 58 -7.54 1.99 -16.96
CA SER A 58 -7.15 1.33 -18.20
C SER A 58 -8.20 1.58 -19.28
N SER A 59 -7.95 1.14 -20.51
CA SER A 59 -8.92 1.22 -21.61
C SER A 59 -10.27 0.54 -21.31
N THR A 60 -10.28 -0.43 -20.39
CA THR A 60 -11.45 -1.26 -20.08
C THR A 60 -12.00 -1.07 -18.67
N LYS A 61 -11.25 -0.44 -17.76
CA LYS A 61 -11.65 -0.32 -16.35
C LYS A 61 -11.32 1.08 -15.81
N PRO A 62 -12.22 1.70 -15.02
CA PRO A 62 -11.90 2.92 -14.33
C PRO A 62 -10.81 2.67 -13.28
N GLN A 63 -10.25 3.77 -12.78
CA GLN A 63 -9.37 3.75 -11.62
C GLN A 63 -10.09 3.04 -10.47
N TRP A 64 -9.36 2.16 -9.79
CA TRP A 64 -9.82 1.55 -8.55
C TRP A 64 -8.84 1.89 -7.45
N LYS A 65 -9.36 2.29 -6.29
CA LYS A 65 -8.57 2.52 -5.09
C LYS A 65 -9.35 2.08 -3.88
N GLN A 66 -8.66 1.51 -2.90
CA GLN A 66 -9.26 1.15 -1.62
C GLN A 66 -8.24 1.31 -0.50
N ALA A 67 -8.70 1.90 0.61
CA ALA A 67 -7.95 1.93 1.86
C ALA A 67 -8.37 0.74 2.74
N PHE A 68 -7.38 0.07 3.30
CA PHE A 68 -7.54 -1.01 4.26
C PHE A 68 -6.97 -0.56 5.60
N SER A 69 -7.64 -0.89 6.69
CA SER A 69 -7.20 -0.58 8.05
C SER A 69 -7.21 -1.85 8.90
N PRO A 70 -6.50 -1.87 10.04
CA PRO A 70 -6.67 -2.93 11.03
C PRO A 70 -8.16 -3.14 11.38
N GLY A 71 -8.58 -4.39 11.54
CA GLY A 71 -9.93 -4.76 11.94
C GLY A 71 -9.94 -6.05 12.76
N PHE A 72 -11.09 -6.36 13.37
CA PHE A 72 -11.21 -7.45 14.35
C PHE A 72 -12.05 -8.64 13.85
N ASP A 73 -12.97 -8.43 12.91
CA ASP A 73 -13.69 -9.53 12.27
C ASP A 73 -12.82 -10.27 11.26
N ALA A 74 -13.19 -11.51 10.98
CA ALA A 74 -12.42 -12.40 10.11
C ALA A 74 -12.14 -11.76 8.74
N THR A 75 -13.13 -11.10 8.13
CA THR A 75 -13.00 -10.50 6.80
C THR A 75 -11.97 -9.37 6.82
N ASN A 76 -12.11 -8.42 7.75
CA ASN A 76 -11.19 -7.29 7.83
C ASN A 76 -9.77 -7.70 8.24
N VAL A 77 -9.62 -8.71 9.11
CA VAL A 77 -8.29 -9.27 9.44
C VAL A 77 -7.59 -9.82 8.20
N TRP A 78 -8.30 -10.59 7.37
CA TRP A 78 -7.72 -11.14 6.14
C TRP A 78 -7.41 -10.08 5.09
N LEU A 79 -8.31 -9.11 4.87
CA LEU A 79 -8.07 -7.99 3.97
C LEU A 79 -6.88 -7.14 4.43
N TRP A 80 -6.73 -6.91 5.73
CA TRP A 80 -5.59 -6.19 6.28
C TRP A 80 -4.27 -6.93 6.07
N ARG A 81 -4.24 -8.25 6.27
CA ARG A 81 -3.07 -9.08 5.97
C ARG A 81 -2.70 -9.04 4.49
N LEU A 82 -3.70 -9.10 3.60
CA LEU A 82 -3.50 -9.00 2.15
C LEU A 82 -2.93 -7.64 1.75
N ALA A 83 -3.45 -6.54 2.30
CA ALA A 83 -2.95 -5.21 2.04
C ALA A 83 -1.48 -5.05 2.47
N LYS A 84 -1.12 -5.57 3.65
CA LYS A 84 0.27 -5.62 4.12
C LYS A 84 1.17 -6.44 3.20
N ALA A 85 0.71 -7.60 2.72
CA ALA A 85 1.49 -8.43 1.81
C ALA A 85 1.81 -7.70 0.50
N HIS A 86 0.83 -7.00 -0.09
CA HIS A 86 1.07 -6.17 -1.28
C HIS A 86 2.07 -5.05 -0.99
N PHE A 87 1.87 -4.29 0.09
CA PHE A 87 2.76 -3.20 0.46
C PHE A 87 4.21 -3.69 0.68
N LEU A 88 4.42 -4.82 1.36
CA LEU A 88 5.75 -5.39 1.60
C LEU A 88 6.40 -5.95 0.32
N ALA A 89 5.62 -6.47 -0.63
CA ALA A 89 6.13 -6.87 -1.93
C ALA A 89 6.65 -5.65 -2.73
N HIS A 90 5.92 -4.53 -2.66
CA HIS A 90 6.35 -3.27 -3.27
C HIS A 90 7.62 -2.72 -2.61
N ASP A 91 7.67 -2.72 -1.27
CA ASP A 91 8.83 -2.32 -0.48
C ASP A 91 10.07 -3.16 -0.84
N SER A 92 9.91 -4.49 -0.94
CA SER A 92 11.01 -5.40 -1.31
C SER A 92 11.53 -5.14 -2.72
N GLY A 93 10.63 -4.87 -3.68
CA GLY A 93 11.01 -4.51 -5.04
C GLY A 93 11.77 -3.18 -5.11
N TYR A 94 11.30 -2.17 -4.39
CA TYR A 94 11.97 -0.88 -4.30
C TYR A 94 13.33 -0.99 -3.59
N HIS A 95 13.36 -1.66 -2.44
CA HIS A 95 14.59 -1.95 -1.70
C HIS A 95 15.66 -2.53 -2.63
N GLN A 96 15.31 -3.59 -3.37
CA GLN A 96 16.31 -4.31 -4.14
C GLN A 96 16.77 -3.61 -5.42
N LEU A 97 15.92 -2.77 -6.01
CA LEU A 97 16.22 -2.13 -7.29
C LEU A 97 16.68 -0.68 -7.17
N VAL A 98 16.46 -0.04 -6.01
CA VAL A 98 16.72 1.40 -5.82
C VAL A 98 17.58 1.68 -4.59
N SER A 99 17.35 1.01 -3.47
CA SER A 99 17.98 1.37 -2.19
C SER A 99 19.25 0.58 -1.83
N HIS A 100 19.31 -0.71 -2.19
CA HIS A 100 20.38 -1.64 -1.78
C HIS A 100 21.71 -1.35 -2.47
#